data_AF-A0A523EC18-F1
#
_entry.id   AF-A0A523EC18-F1
#
_cell.length_a   1.000
_cell.length_b   1.000
_cell.length_c   1.000
_cell.angle_alpha   90.00
_cell.angle_beta   90.00
_cell.angle_gamma   90.00
#
_symmetry.space_group_name_H-M   'P 1'
#
loop_
_entity.id
_entity.type
_entity.pdbx_description
1 polymer ?
#
loop_
_entity_poly.entity_id
_entity_poly.type
_entity_poly.pdbx_seq_one_letter_code
_entity_poly.pdbx_strand_id
1 'polypeptide(L)' 'MNDSVHITIADTGRGIEPQILSQIFDRGFTTKGVGVGSGLGLAICYQIVYEDHGGEIRVESTPQERVRLPQGKRTIFS' A
#
# COMPACT_ATOMS: atom_id res chain seq x y z
N MET A 1 24.78 -15.48 -2.06
CA MET A 1 23.30 -15.47 -2.10
C MET A 1 22.88 -14.16 -1.46
N ASN A 2 22.09 -13.35 -2.15
CA ASN A 2 21.42 -12.23 -1.48
C ASN A 2 20.15 -12.80 -0.87
N ASP A 3 20.09 -12.84 0.45
CA ASP A 3 18.89 -13.26 1.14
C ASP A 3 17.90 -12.09 1.10
N SER A 4 16.75 -12.32 0.46
CA SER A 4 15.64 -11.37 0.40
C SER A 4 14.45 -11.90 1.17
N VAL A 5 13.76 -11.06 1.93
CA VAL A 5 12.50 -11.39 2.60
C VAL A 5 11.34 -10.79 1.83
N HIS A 6 10.33 -11.58 1.52
CA HIS A 6 9.13 -11.13 0.82
C HIS A 6 7.94 -11.05 1.77
N ILE A 7 7.29 -9.89 1.85
CA ILE A 7 6.16 -9.64 2.76
C ILE A 7 4.94 -9.22 1.94
N THR A 8 3.78 -9.78 2.28
CA THR A 8 2.51 -9.45 1.63
C THR A 8 1.48 -9.06 2.67
N ILE A 9 0.83 -7.93 2.46
CA ILE A 9 -0.27 -7.44 3.30
C ILE A 9 -1.55 -7.47 2.46
N ALA A 10 -2.65 -7.90 3.07
CA ALA A 10 -3.90 -8.18 2.37
C ALA A 10 -5.08 -7.59 3.14
N ASP A 11 -5.99 -6.90 2.46
CA ASP A 11 -7.25 -6.45 3.03
C ASP A 11 -8.44 -6.70 2.09
N THR A 12 -9.64 -6.70 2.67
CA THR A 12 -10.93 -6.91 1.98
C THR A 12 -11.74 -5.61 1.88
N GLY A 13 -11.07 -4.47 2.03
CA GLY A 13 -11.68 -3.16 1.89
C GLY A 13 -12.09 -2.84 0.46
N ARG A 14 -12.53 -1.60 0.24
CA ARG A 14 -13.05 -1.14 -1.05
C ARG A 14 -11.99 -1.05 -2.17
N GLY A 15 -10.72 -1.27 -1.84
CA GLY A 15 -9.59 -1.00 -2.72
C GLY A 15 -9.25 0.49 -2.85
N ILE A 16 -8.31 0.79 -3.73
CA ILE A 16 -7.79 2.11 -4.05
C ILE A 16 -8.17 2.43 -5.49
N GLU A 17 -8.73 3.61 -5.73
CA GLU A 17 -9.09 4.06 -7.08
C GLU A 17 -7.83 4.24 -7.95
N PRO A 18 -7.83 3.83 -9.24
CA PRO A 18 -6.62 3.82 -10.06
C PRO A 18 -6.03 5.22 -10.24
N GLN A 19 -6.86 6.27 -10.22
CA GLN A 19 -6.40 7.66 -10.41
C GLN A 19 -5.56 8.19 -9.24
N ILE A 20 -5.71 7.60 -8.04
CA ILE A 20 -4.96 8.03 -6.85
C ILE A 20 -3.82 7.08 -6.50
N LEU A 21 -3.68 5.97 -7.21
CA LEU A 21 -2.75 4.89 -6.88
C LEU A 21 -1.28 5.34 -6.96
N SER A 22 -0.97 6.29 -7.85
CA SER A 22 0.36 6.89 -7.95
C SER A 22 0.68 7.89 -6.84
N GLN A 23 -0.33 8.41 -6.14
CA GLN A 23 -0.20 9.45 -5.12
C GLN A 23 -0.13 8.89 -3.70
N ILE A 24 -0.41 7.60 -3.50
CA ILE A 24 -0.53 7.01 -2.15
C ILE A 24 0.78 7.03 -1.34
N PHE A 25 1.92 7.19 -2.02
CA PHE A 25 3.23 7.33 -1.39
C PHE A 25 3.64 8.79 -1.18
N ASP A 26 2.87 9.76 -1.67
CA ASP A 26 3.15 11.17 -1.47
C ASP A 26 2.97 11.55 0.00
N ARG A 27 3.94 12.30 0.54
CA ARG A 27 3.88 12.75 1.93
C ARG A 27 2.64 13.61 2.16
N GLY A 28 1.81 13.19 3.10
CA GLY A 28 0.59 13.91 3.49
C GLY A 28 -0.63 13.56 2.65
N PHE A 29 -0.50 12.74 1.62
CA PHE A 29 -1.65 12.27 0.86
C PHE A 29 -2.58 11.43 1.75
N THR A 30 -3.88 11.74 1.70
CA THR A 30 -4.89 11.02 2.47
C THR A 30 -6.26 11.16 1.81
N THR A 31 -7.02 10.06 1.76
CA THR A 31 -8.45 10.09 1.42
C THR A 31 -9.34 10.19 2.66
N LYS A 32 -8.74 10.25 3.86
CA LYS A 32 -9.47 10.41 5.12
C LYS A 32 -9.82 11.89 5.30
N GLY A 33 -10.92 12.15 6.00
CA GLY A 33 -11.34 13.52 6.32
C GLY A 33 -10.26 14.30 7.08
N VAL A 34 -10.43 15.63 7.11
CA VAL A 34 -9.52 16.55 7.81
C VAL A 34 -9.37 16.15 9.28
N GLY A 35 -8.13 16.05 9.76
CA GLY A 35 -7.81 15.71 11.14
C GLY A 35 -7.89 14.22 11.51
N VAL A 36 -8.28 13.33 10.58
CA VAL A 36 -8.41 11.88 10.85
C VAL A 36 -7.06 11.16 10.74
N GLY A 37 -6.09 11.73 10.03
CA GLY A 37 -4.74 11.17 9.92
C GLY A 37 -3.76 12.12 9.24
N SER A 38 -2.47 11.88 9.45
CA SER A 38 -1.39 12.70 8.92
C SER A 38 -1.03 12.42 7.46
N GLY A 39 -1.49 11.28 6.89
CA GLY A 39 -1.12 10.87 5.53
C GLY A 39 0.36 10.51 5.36
N LEU A 40 1.07 10.17 6.46
CA LEU A 40 2.52 9.91 6.41
C LEU A 40 2.89 8.42 6.33
N GLY A 41 1.98 7.51 6.64
CA GLY A 41 2.30 6.08 6.83
C GLY A 41 2.97 5.44 5.62
N LEU A 42 2.33 5.50 4.45
CA LEU A 42 2.87 4.89 3.22
C LEU A 42 4.15 5.58 2.74
N ALA A 43 4.26 6.91 2.87
CA ALA A 43 5.47 7.64 2.54
C ALA A 43 6.67 7.19 3.41
N ILE A 44 6.44 6.94 4.71
CA ILE A 44 7.46 6.39 5.61
C ILE A 44 7.83 4.97 5.20
N CYS A 45 6.85 4.12 4.85
CA CYS A 45 7.14 2.76 4.36
C CYS A 45 7.99 2.78 3.09
N TYR A 46 7.68 3.67 2.15
CA TYR A 46 8.48 3.83 0.92
C TYR A 46 9.91 4.23 1.25
N GLN A 47 10.11 5.24 2.10
CA GLN A 47 11.43 5.68 2.53
C GLN A 47 12.22 4.53 3.18
N ILE A 48 11.63 3.83 4.16
CA ILE A 48 12.32 2.73 4.85
C ILE A 48 12.68 1.61 3.87
N VAL A 49 11.75 1.15 3.05
CA VAL A 49 11.98 -0.03 2.20
C VAL A 49 12.88 0.31 1.02
N TYR A 50 12.57 1.37 0.29
CA TYR A 50 13.26 1.73 -0.96
C TYR A 50 14.52 2.56 -0.71
N GLU A 51 14.42 3.64 0.05
CA GLU A 51 15.55 4.57 0.23
C GLU A 51 16.59 4.04 1.23
N ASP A 52 16.15 3.56 2.40
CA ASP A 52 17.08 3.16 3.48
C ASP A 52 17.63 1.73 3.30
N HIS A 53 16.85 0.83 2.69
CA HIS A 53 17.19 -0.60 2.60
C HIS A 53 17.37 -1.12 1.16
N GLY A 54 17.09 -0.31 0.12
CA GLY A 54 17.26 -0.72 -1.27
C GLY A 54 16.34 -1.86 -1.71
N GLY A 55 15.24 -2.09 -1.00
CA GLY A 55 14.17 -3.00 -1.38
C GLY A 55 13.20 -2.34 -2.35
N GLU A 56 12.06 -2.96 -2.58
CA GLU A 56 11.01 -2.40 -3.43
C GLU A 56 9.63 -2.51 -2.73
N ILE A 57 8.67 -1.75 -3.23
CA ILE A 57 7.33 -1.66 -2.67
C ILE A 57 6.34 -1.53 -3.81
N ARG A 58 5.40 -2.46 -3.91
CA ARG A 58 4.36 -2.46 -4.94
C ARG A 58 2.98 -2.42 -4.29
N VAL A 59 2.00 -1.91 -5.03
CA VAL A 59 0.61 -1.95 -4.61
C VAL A 59 -0.22 -2.45 -5.76
N GLU A 60 -1.03 -3.46 -5.49
CA GLU A 60 -2.06 -3.95 -6.39
C GLU A 60 -3.40 -3.69 -5.72
N SER A 61 -4.30 -3.00 -6.40
CA SER A 61 -5.63 -2.74 -5.88
C SER A 61 -6.66 -2.71 -6.99
N THR A 62 -7.80 -3.34 -6.74
CA THR A 62 -8.96 -3.37 -7.62
C THR A 62 -10.13 -2.67 -6.91
N PRO A 63 -10.63 -1.54 -7.40
CA PRO A 63 -11.81 -0.88 -6.83
C PRO A 63 -13.03 -1.80 -6.87
N GLN A 64 -13.89 -1.69 -5.85
CA GLN A 64 -15.29 -2.15 -5.88
C GLN A 64 -15.58 -3.66 -5.92
N GLU A 65 -14.60 -4.54 -5.78
CA GLU A 65 -14.91 -5.95 -5.50
C GLU A 65 -15.28 -6.13 -4.01
N ARG A 66 -16.57 -5.96 -3.68
CA ARG A 66 -17.16 -6.60 -2.48
C ARG A 66 -17.05 -8.11 -2.67
N VAL A 67 -15.90 -8.69 -2.34
CA VAL A 67 -15.74 -10.14 -2.31
C VAL A 67 -16.63 -10.69 -1.21
N ARG A 68 -17.70 -11.38 -1.60
CA ARG A 68 -18.35 -12.38 -0.73
C ARG A 68 -17.41 -13.61 -0.70
N LEU A 69 -16.55 -13.65 0.34
CA LEU A 69 -15.68 -14.70 0.96
C LEU A 69 -15.34 -16.01 0.17
N PRO A 70 -14.18 -16.70 0.37
CA PRO A 70 -13.07 -16.49 1.33
C PRO A 70 -11.65 -16.37 0.70
N GLN A 71 -10.74 -15.69 1.40
CA GLN A 71 -9.28 -15.57 1.17
C GLN A 71 -8.73 -14.95 -0.13
N GLY A 72 -7.73 -14.08 0.06
CA GLY A 72 -6.64 -13.88 -0.91
C GLY A 72 -6.75 -12.66 -1.82
N LYS A 73 -6.62 -11.45 -1.26
CA LYS A 73 -6.22 -10.28 -2.07
C LYS A 73 -4.84 -9.81 -1.66
N ARG A 74 -3.96 -9.59 -2.64
CA ARG A 74 -2.52 -9.52 -2.44
C ARG A 74 -2.03 -8.08 -2.64
N THR A 75 -1.54 -7.41 -1.60
CA THR A 75 -0.73 -6.20 -1.75
C THR A 75 0.72 -6.58 -1.51
N ILE A 76 1.54 -6.43 -2.55
CA ILE A 76 2.90 -6.98 -2.61
C ILE A 76 3.92 -5.89 -2.27
N PHE A 77 4.56 -5.99 -1.11
CA PHE A 77 5.71 -5.13 -0.80
C PHE A 77 6.95 -6.00 -1.07
N SER A 78 7.57 -5.84 -2.25
CA SER A 78 8.67 -6.71 -2.72
C SER A 78 10.03 -6.08 -2.53
#